data_AF-A0AAQ3N493-F1
#
_entry.id   AF-A0AAQ3N493-F1
#
_cell.length_a   1.000
_cell.length_b   1.000
_cell.length_c   1.000
_cell.angle_alpha   90.00
_cell.angle_beta   90.00
_cell.angle_gamma   90.00
#
_symmetry.space_group_name_H-M   'P 1'
#
loop_
_entity.id
_entity.type
_entity.pdbx_description
1 polymer ?
#
loop_
_entity_poly.entity_id
_entity_poly.type
_entity_poly.pdbx_seq_one_letter_code
_entity_poly.pdbx_strand_id
1 'polypeptide(L)'
;MESLLAYKATPNVLGLTGQNTEWVTLQYNNPKPTVEDWIGVFSPANFSASTCPAENRGVDPPLLCSAPIKYQYANFSSNSYKTTGKGSLKLQLINQTSDFSFALFTGGLTSVCR
;
A
#
# COMPACT_ATOMS: atom_id res chain seq x y z
N MET A 1 -23.92 4.38 10.33
CA MET A 1 -22.68 3.76 10.81
C MET A 1 -21.67 3.91 9.68
N GLU A 2 -20.87 4.98 9.71
CA GLU A 2 -19.81 5.16 8.71
C GLU A 2 -18.78 4.04 8.91
N SER A 3 -18.59 3.17 7.91
CA SER A 3 -17.56 2.15 8.01
C SER A 3 -16.21 2.83 7.85
N LEU A 4 -15.39 2.76 8.91
CA LEU A 4 -14.04 3.31 8.91
C LEU A 4 -13.16 2.54 7.92
N LEU A 5 -12.16 3.23 7.37
CA LEU A 5 -11.07 2.60 6.64
C LEU A 5 -10.35 1.65 7.60
N ALA A 6 -10.26 0.38 7.22
CA ALA A 6 -9.62 -0.65 8.04
C ALA A 6 -8.60 -1.41 7.20
N TYR A 7 -7.47 -1.76 7.79
CA TYR A 7 -6.44 -2.54 7.14
C TYR A 7 -5.76 -3.49 8.15
N LYS A 8 -5.27 -4.62 7.65
CA LYS A 8 -4.54 -5.62 8.43
C LYS A 8 -3.49 -6.29 7.55
N ALA A 9 -2.27 -6.39 8.08
CA ALA A 9 -1.20 -7.19 7.50
C ALA A 9 -1.00 -8.46 8.33
N THR A 10 -0.71 -9.60 7.70
CA THR A 10 -0.43 -10.85 8.41
C THR A 10 0.52 -11.73 7.57
N PRO A 11 1.57 -12.32 8.18
CA PRO A 11 1.99 -12.18 9.58
C PRO A 11 2.70 -10.84 9.85
N ASN A 12 2.83 -10.47 11.14
CA ASN A 12 3.49 -9.23 11.57
C ASN A 12 5.02 -9.37 11.73
N VAL A 13 5.51 -10.60 11.83
CA VAL A 13 6.93 -10.93 11.94
C VAL A 13 7.27 -11.88 10.80
N LEU A 14 8.36 -11.59 10.10
CA LEU A 14 8.84 -12.34 8.94
C LEU A 14 10.25 -12.90 9.22
N GLY A 15 10.64 -13.92 8.46
CA GLY A 15 11.98 -14.50 8.47
C GLY A 15 12.31 -15.30 9.72
N LEU A 16 11.31 -15.83 10.44
CA LEU A 16 11.51 -16.54 11.71
C LEU A 16 12.44 -17.75 11.62
N THR A 17 12.57 -18.37 10.44
CA THR A 17 13.51 -19.49 10.21
C THR A 17 14.65 -19.10 9.27
N GLY A 18 15.01 -17.82 9.24
CA GLY A 18 16.13 -17.30 8.45
C GLY A 18 15.82 -17.02 6.98
N GLN A 19 14.55 -17.04 6.57
CA GLN A 19 14.16 -16.63 5.22
C GLN A 19 14.43 -15.14 5.02
N ASN A 20 15.00 -14.81 3.86
CA ASN A 20 15.14 -13.43 3.41
C ASN A 20 13.94 -12.94 2.60
N THR A 21 12.95 -13.80 2.36
CA THR A 21 11.80 -13.51 1.52
C THR A 21 10.57 -14.20 2.10
N GLU A 22 9.47 -13.48 2.31
CA GLU A 22 8.25 -14.04 2.88
C GLU A 22 6.98 -13.37 2.34
N TRP A 23 5.87 -14.09 2.41
CA TRP A 23 4.57 -13.61 1.97
C TRP A 23 3.82 -12.89 3.09
N VAL A 24 3.32 -11.70 2.80
CA VAL A 24 2.38 -10.96 3.64
C VAL A 24 1.02 -10.90 2.94
N THR A 25 -0.04 -11.21 3.68
CA THR A 25 -1.41 -10.98 3.26
C THR A 25 -1.91 -9.67 3.84
N LEU A 26 -2.34 -8.76 2.97
CA LEU A 26 -3.04 -7.53 3.33
C LEU A 26 -4.53 -7.74 3.14
N GLN A 27 -5.33 -7.36 4.13
CA GLN A 27 -6.78 -7.24 4.02
C GLN A 27 -7.17 -5.80 4.31
N TYR A 28 -8.05 -5.23 3.51
CA TYR A 28 -8.41 -3.82 3.61
C TYR A 28 -9.87 -3.57 3.23
N ASN A 29 -10.41 -2.48 3.77
CA ASN A 29 -11.77 -2.01 3.55
C ASN A 29 -11.80 -0.49 3.36
N ASN A 30 -12.42 -0.02 2.26
CA ASN A 30 -12.72 1.38 2.00
C ASN A 30 -14.25 1.56 1.83
N PRO A 31 -14.94 2.40 2.63
CA PRO A 31 -16.37 2.70 2.45
C PRO A 31 -16.72 3.35 1.10
N LYS A 32 -15.76 4.06 0.49
CA LYS A 32 -15.92 4.81 -0.76
C LYS A 32 -14.87 4.33 -1.78
N PRO A 33 -14.93 3.06 -2.22
CA PRO A 33 -13.89 2.50 -3.07
C PRO A 33 -13.91 3.11 -4.46
N THR A 34 -12.72 3.29 -5.02
CA THR A 34 -12.55 3.64 -6.43
C THR A 34 -11.70 2.60 -7.14
N VAL A 35 -11.75 2.57 -8.47
CA VAL A 35 -10.86 1.69 -9.26
C VAL A 35 -9.41 2.16 -9.23
N GLU A 36 -9.17 3.39 -8.80
CA GLU A 36 -7.86 4.03 -8.74
C GLU A 36 -7.23 3.90 -7.34
N ASP A 37 -7.94 3.30 -6.38
CA ASP A 37 -7.40 3.06 -5.06
C ASP A 37 -6.21 2.10 -5.16
N TRP A 38 -5.16 2.38 -4.39
CA TRP A 38 -3.90 1.63 -4.47
C TRP A 38 -3.24 1.53 -3.10
N ILE A 39 -2.41 0.51 -2.94
CA ILE A 39 -1.69 0.22 -1.72
C ILE A 39 -0.20 0.42 -1.95
N GLY A 40 0.42 1.26 -1.13
CA GLY A 40 1.86 1.44 -1.08
C GLY A 40 2.50 0.60 0.02
N VAL A 41 3.68 0.05 -0.26
CA VAL A 41 4.56 -0.61 0.73
C VAL A 41 5.74 0.30 1.00
N PHE A 42 5.96 0.65 2.26
CA PHE A 42 7.02 1.56 2.67
C PHE A 42 8.00 0.86 3.61
N SER A 43 9.28 1.17 3.44
CA SER A 43 10.33 0.87 4.40
C SER A 43 11.32 2.04 4.38
N PRO A 44 11.63 2.67 5.53
CA PRO A 44 11.14 2.35 6.88
C PRO A 44 9.62 2.50 7.05
N ALA A 45 9.05 1.89 8.08
CA ALA A 45 7.60 1.94 8.33
C ALA A 45 7.08 3.35 8.62
N ASN A 46 7.92 4.23 9.17
CA ASN A 46 7.62 5.64 9.40
C ASN A 46 7.85 6.47 8.13
N PHE A 47 6.84 6.52 7.26
CA PHE A 47 6.90 7.22 5.98
C PHE A 47 6.12 8.55 6.01
N SER A 48 6.54 9.50 5.18
CA SER A 48 5.78 10.72 4.92
C SER A 48 4.85 10.54 3.72
N ALA A 49 3.55 10.74 3.96
CA ALA A 49 2.53 10.79 2.92
C ALA A 49 2.37 12.20 2.30
N SER A 50 3.20 13.17 2.68
CA SER A 50 3.16 14.51 2.11
C SER A 50 3.53 14.49 0.62
N THR A 51 2.95 15.40 -0.14
CA THR A 51 3.29 15.57 -1.56
C THR A 51 4.65 16.25 -1.70
N CYS A 52 5.54 15.64 -2.49
CA CYS A 52 6.81 16.22 -2.90
C CYS A 52 6.79 16.42 -4.43
N PRO A 53 6.66 17.66 -4.92
CA PRO A 53 6.56 17.94 -6.36
C PRO A 53 7.78 17.45 -7.14
N ALA A 54 7.56 17.08 -8.41
CA ALA A 54 8.65 16.69 -9.29
C ALA A 54 9.62 17.86 -9.54
N GLU A 55 10.88 17.69 -9.14
CA GLU A 55 11.93 18.70 -9.35
C GLU A 55 12.47 18.69 -10.80
N ASN A 56 12.37 17.55 -11.48
CA ASN A 56 12.82 17.36 -12.85
C ASN A 56 12.03 16.22 -13.54
N ARG A 57 12.31 15.98 -14.82
CA ARG A 57 11.61 14.98 -15.64
C ARG A 57 11.90 13.52 -15.27
N GLY A 58 12.84 13.25 -14.37
CA GLY A 58 13.16 11.92 -13.86
C GLY A 58 12.40 11.54 -12.59
N VAL A 59 11.48 12.39 -12.12
CA VAL A 59 10.64 12.13 -10.95
C VAL A 59 9.23 11.77 -11.42
N ASP A 60 8.86 10.50 -11.25
CA ASP A 60 7.57 9.96 -11.64
C ASP A 60 6.59 9.84 -10.46
N PRO A 61 5.27 9.85 -10.70
CA PRO A 61 4.27 9.54 -9.68
C PRO A 61 4.41 8.10 -9.12
N PRO A 62 4.02 7.82 -7.87
CA PRO A 62 3.35 8.74 -6.94
C PRO A 62 4.31 9.73 -6.26
N LEU A 63 3.96 11.02 -6.30
CA LEU A 63 4.78 12.13 -5.81
C LEU A 63 4.72 12.29 -4.27
N LEU A 64 5.11 11.23 -3.56
CA LEU A 64 5.20 11.21 -2.10
C LEU A 64 6.62 11.52 -1.65
N CYS A 65 6.76 12.26 -0.55
CA CYS A 65 8.06 12.55 0.05
C CYS A 65 8.80 11.31 0.56
N SER A 66 8.08 10.21 0.79
CA SER A 66 8.67 8.88 0.94
C SER A 66 8.20 8.00 -0.21
N ALA A 67 9.11 7.61 -1.09
CA ALA A 67 8.78 6.73 -2.21
C ALA A 67 8.43 5.32 -1.68
N PRO A 68 7.33 4.71 -2.15
CA PRO A 68 7.04 3.32 -1.82
C PRO A 68 8.05 2.39 -2.50
N ILE A 69 8.45 1.30 -1.84
CA ILE A 69 9.31 0.27 -2.46
C ILE A 69 8.56 -0.46 -3.57
N LYS A 70 7.24 -0.62 -3.40
CA LYS A 70 6.32 -1.16 -4.39
C LYS A 70 4.92 -0.68 -4.10
N TYR A 71 4.06 -0.72 -5.11
CA TYR A 71 2.64 -0.43 -4.97
C TYR A 71 1.80 -1.37 -5.84
N GLN A 72 0.51 -1.48 -5.54
CA GLN A 72 -0.45 -2.24 -6.35
C GLN A 72 -1.87 -1.69 -6.18
N TYR A 73 -2.68 -1.75 -7.22
CA TYR A 73 -4.08 -1.38 -7.16
C TYR A 73 -4.88 -2.29 -6.20
N ALA A 74 -5.82 -1.68 -5.48
CA ALA A 74 -6.64 -2.36 -4.48
C ALA A 74 -7.59 -3.41 -5.09
N ASN A 75 -7.88 -3.33 -6.39
CA ASN A 75 -8.71 -4.28 -7.13
C ASN A 75 -7.91 -5.43 -7.78
N PHE A 76 -6.58 -5.45 -7.68
CA PHE A 76 -5.72 -6.36 -8.46
C PHE A 76 -6.08 -7.84 -8.31
N SER A 77 -6.24 -8.33 -7.07
CA SER A 77 -6.71 -9.69 -6.77
C SER A 77 -8.12 -9.71 -6.18
N SER A 78 -8.87 -8.61 -6.30
CA SER A 78 -10.20 -8.45 -5.72
C SER A 78 -11.08 -7.67 -6.69
N ASN A 79 -11.56 -8.34 -7.74
CA ASN A 79 -12.36 -7.71 -8.81
C ASN A 79 -13.64 -7.02 -8.31
N SER A 80 -14.20 -7.48 -7.19
CA SER A 80 -15.37 -6.87 -6.54
C SER A 80 -15.03 -5.70 -5.60
N TYR A 81 -13.77 -5.26 -5.52
CA TYR A 81 -13.35 -4.17 -4.63
C TYR A 81 -14.14 -2.87 -4.90
N LYS A 82 -14.35 -2.51 -6.18
CA LYS A 82 -15.10 -1.31 -6.58
C LYS A 82 -16.52 -1.28 -6.01
N THR A 83 -17.16 -2.43 -5.82
CA THR A 83 -18.54 -2.50 -5.33
C THR A 83 -18.61 -2.79 -3.84
N THR A 84 -17.67 -3.56 -3.29
CA THR A 84 -17.72 -4.03 -1.91
C THR A 84 -16.89 -3.20 -0.93
N GLY A 85 -15.90 -2.46 -1.45
CA GLY A 85 -14.89 -1.78 -0.63
C GLY A 85 -13.84 -2.70 -0.03
N LYS A 86 -13.99 -4.02 -0.19
CA LYS A 86 -13.17 -5.03 0.48
C LYS A 86 -12.20 -5.65 -0.50
N GLY A 87 -10.95 -5.77 -0.09
CA GLY A 87 -9.94 -6.43 -0.89
C GLY A 87 -8.89 -7.14 -0.07
N SER A 88 -8.15 -8.00 -0.76
CA SER A 88 -7.01 -8.72 -0.22
C SER A 88 -5.89 -8.75 -1.25
N LEU A 89 -4.65 -8.46 -0.82
CA LEU A 89 -3.44 -8.59 -1.62
C LEU A 89 -2.46 -9.54 -0.94
N LYS A 90 -1.83 -10.40 -1.73
CA LYS A 90 -0.70 -11.22 -1.27
C LYS A 90 0.58 -10.67 -1.87
N LEU A 91 1.49 -10.20 -1.02
CA LEU A 91 2.73 -9.54 -1.42
C LEU A 91 3.92 -10.35 -0.93
N GLN A 92 4.92 -10.53 -1.79
CA GLN A 92 6.19 -11.10 -1.39
C GLN A 92 7.14 -9.96 -0.99
N LEU A 93 7.61 -9.98 0.25
CA LEU A 93 8.55 -9.00 0.79
C LEU A 93 9.93 -9.64 0.94
N ILE A 94 10.95 -8.86 0.62
CA ILE A 94 12.35 -9.21 0.84
C ILE A 94 12.81 -8.49 2.10
N ASN A 95 13.63 -9.13 2.93
CA ASN A 95 14.23 -8.52 4.10
C ASN A 95 15.16 -7.39 3.66
N GLN A 96 14.73 -6.15 3.90
CA GLN A 96 15.43 -4.93 3.52
C GLN A 96 15.75 -4.10 4.77
N THR A 97 16.50 -4.66 5.71
CA THR A 97 17.13 -4.00 6.90
C THR A 97 16.25 -3.17 7.86
N SER A 98 15.02 -2.79 7.50
CA SER A 98 14.07 -2.00 8.30
C SER A 98 12.69 -2.64 8.26
N ASP A 99 11.83 -2.19 9.16
CA ASP A 99 10.41 -2.55 9.20
C ASP A 99 9.60 -2.04 7.99
N PHE A 100 8.39 -2.57 7.86
CA PHE A 100 7.47 -2.25 6.78
C PHE A 100 6.18 -1.63 7.31
N SER A 101 5.63 -0.68 6.55
CA SER A 101 4.24 -0.26 6.68
C SER A 101 3.52 -0.32 5.34
N PHE A 102 2.19 -0.34 5.43
CA PHE A 102 1.29 -0.41 4.29
C PHE A 102 0.28 0.71 4.41
N ALA A 103 -0.03 1.37 3.30
CA ALA A 103 -1.05 2.41 3.28
C ALA A 103 -1.94 2.28 2.05
N LEU A 104 -3.24 2.42 2.27
CA LEU A 104 -4.26 2.52 1.23
C LEU A 104 -4.44 3.99 0.88
N PHE A 105 -4.39 4.30 -0.41
CA PHE A 105 -4.59 5.62 -0.97
C PHE A 105 -5.74 5.62 -1.97
N THR A 106 -6.33 6.79 -2.18
CA THR A 106 -7.40 7.06 -3.15
C THR A 106 -6.93 8.12 -4.17
N GLY A 107 -7.67 8.31 -5.26
CA GLY A 107 -7.36 9.34 -6.28
C GLY A 107 -6.24 8.99 -7.26
N GLY A 108 -5.80 7.73 -7.27
CA GLY A 108 -4.77 7.25 -8.20
C GLY A 108 -3.36 7.69 -7.84
N LEU A 109 -2.42 7.44 -8.75
CA LEU A 109 -0.99 7.72 -8.54
C LEU A 109 -0.65 9.20 -8.73
N THR A 110 -1.44 9.94 -9.51
CA THR A 110 -1.19 11.34 -9.85
C THR A 110 -1.85 12.32 -8.88
N SER A 111 -2.95 11.92 -8.23
CA SER A 111 -3.73 12.75 -7.28
C SER A 111 -3.95 11.99 -5.98
N VAL A 112 -2.86 11.69 -5.28
CA VAL A 112 -2.87 10.85 -4.08
C VAL A 112 -3.60 11.53 -2.93
N CYS A 113 -4.68 10.91 -2.44
CA CYS A 113 -5.41 11.28 -1.23
C CYS A 113 -5.34 10.15 -0.20
N ARG A 114 -5.09 10.50 1.05
CA ARG A 114 -5.10 9.56 2.19
C ARG A 114 -6.38 9.71 3.02
#